data_AF-A0A969ILB8-F1
#
_entry.id   AF-A0A969ILB8-F1
#
_cell.length_a   1.000
_cell.length_b   1.000
_cell.length_c   1.000
_cell.angle_alpha   90.00
_cell.angle_beta   90.00
_cell.angle_gamma   90.00
#
_symmetry.space_group_name_H-M   'P 1'
#
loop_
_entity.id
_entity.type
_entity.pdbx_description
1 polymer ?
#
loop_
_entity_poly.entity_id
_entity_poly.type
_entity_poly.pdbx_seq_one_letter_code
_entity_poly.pdbx_strand_id
1 'polypeptide(L)' 'MDGARALDAARIQSLAARFGVEYLLVFRRIGPGRDQDFVLQMLEGEPDFLTPVVENEDVALYRMTSP' A
#
# COMPACT_ATOMS: atom_id res chain seq x y z
N MET A 1 -15.78 -21.14 1.84
CA MET A 1 -16.42 -19.85 2.15
C MET A 1 -15.39 -18.98 2.85
N ASP A 2 -15.52 -17.66 2.71
CA ASP A 2 -14.65 -16.57 3.23
C ASP A 2 -13.44 -16.27 2.33
N GLY A 3 -13.47 -15.34 1.36
CA GLY A 3 -14.18 -14.05 1.33
C GLY A 3 -13.20 -12.90 1.58
N ALA A 4 -12.14 -13.14 2.35
CA ALA A 4 -11.01 -12.23 2.47
C ALA A 4 -10.03 -12.50 1.32
N ARG A 5 -10.40 -12.12 0.09
CA ARG A 5 -9.39 -11.94 -0.95
C ARG A 5 -8.42 -10.89 -0.42
N ALA A 6 -7.19 -11.30 -0.12
CA ALA A 6 -6.11 -10.40 0.24
C ALA A 6 -6.17 -9.17 -0.69
N LEU A 7 -6.11 -7.98 -0.10
CA LEU A 7 -5.75 -6.81 -0.89
C LEU A 7 -4.45 -7.20 -1.60
N ASP A 8 -4.33 -7.05 -2.90
CA ASP A 8 -3.06 -7.20 -3.62
C ASP A 8 -2.65 -5.84 -4.20
N ALA A 9 -1.40 -5.71 -4.65
CA ALA A 9 -0.87 -4.45 -5.17
C ALA A 9 -1.76 -3.88 -6.29
N ALA A 10 -2.24 -4.76 -7.19
CA ALA A 10 -3.13 -4.42 -8.29
C ALA A 10 -4.47 -3.86 -7.80
N ARG A 11 -5.05 -4.44 -6.74
CA ARG A 11 -6.29 -3.93 -6.15
C ARG A 11 -6.10 -2.57 -5.48
N ILE A 12 -4.97 -2.34 -4.79
CA ILE A 12 -4.66 -1.03 -4.22
C ILE A 12 -4.53 0.01 -5.32
N GLN A 13 -3.77 -0.29 -6.38
CA GLN A 13 -3.61 0.59 -7.54
C GLN A 13 -4.97 0.88 -8.21
N SER A 14 -5.82 -0.12 -8.40
CA SER A 14 -7.15 0.04 -9.01
C SER A 14 -8.08 0.92 -8.17
N LEU A 15 -8.09 0.73 -6.84
CA LEU A 15 -8.86 1.57 -5.94
C LEU A 15 -8.33 3.00 -5.93
N ALA A 16 -7.01 3.17 -5.89
CA ALA A 16 -6.37 4.48 -5.93
C ALA A 16 -6.75 5.25 -7.20
N ALA A 17 -6.64 4.62 -8.36
CA ALA A 17 -7.04 5.21 -9.64
C ALA A 17 -8.54 5.57 -9.65
N ARG A 18 -9.41 4.68 -9.15
CA ARG A 18 -10.86 4.90 -9.09
C ARG A 18 -11.24 6.13 -8.25
N PHE A 19 -10.51 6.37 -7.16
CA PHE A 19 -10.81 7.45 -6.22
C PHE A 19 -9.91 8.68 -6.39
N GLY A 20 -8.99 8.69 -7.37
CA GLY A 20 -8.04 9.78 -7.56
C GLY A 20 -7.09 9.95 -6.36
N VAL A 21 -6.69 8.84 -5.73
CA VAL A 21 -5.73 8.86 -4.61
C VAL A 21 -4.35 9.14 -5.17
N GLU A 22 -3.78 10.28 -4.77
CA GLU A 22 -2.42 10.68 -5.18
C GLU A 22 -1.33 10.17 -4.22
N TYR A 23 -1.69 9.87 -2.97
CA TYR A 23 -0.75 9.51 -1.91
C TYR A 23 -1.23 8.33 -1.09
N LEU A 24 -0.31 7.40 -0.80
CA LEU A 24 -0.51 6.28 0.10
C LEU A 24 0.34 6.50 1.36
N LEU A 25 -0.33 6.60 2.51
CA LEU A 25 0.31 6.69 3.83
C LEU A 25 0.20 5.34 4.54
N VAL A 26 1.33 4.78 4.93
CA VAL A 26 1.42 3.49 5.64
C VAL A 26 2.04 3.70 7.01
N PHE A 27 1.34 3.27 8.06
CA PHE A 27 1.85 3.23 9.42
C PHE A 27 2.46 1.84 9.67
N ARG A 28 3.78 1.78 9.84
CA ARG A 28 4.54 0.52 9.98
C ARG A 28 4.28 -0.21 11.30
N ARG A 29 3.60 0.43 12.26
CA ARG A 29 3.36 -0.11 13.62
C ARG A 29 1.89 -0.05 14.07
N ILE A 30 0.97 0.30 13.16
CA ILE A 30 -0.46 0.39 13.45
C ILE A 30 -1.21 -0.56 12.50
N GLY A 31 -1.75 -1.66 13.03
CA GLY A 31 -2.62 -2.59 12.30
C GLY A 31 -2.67 -3.99 12.92
N PRO A 32 -3.68 -4.82 12.58
CA PRO A 32 -3.66 -6.24 12.90
C PRO A 32 -2.54 -6.92 12.10
N GLY A 33 -1.67 -7.70 12.77
CA GLY A 33 -0.39 -8.16 12.22
C GLY A 33 -0.46 -8.76 10.81
N ARG A 34 -1.47 -9.58 10.50
CA ARG A 34 -1.58 -10.22 9.19
C ARG A 34 -1.80 -9.26 8.01
N ASP A 35 -2.62 -8.22 8.19
CA ASP A 35 -2.89 -7.25 7.12
C ASP A 35 -1.74 -6.27 6.97
N GLN A 36 -1.05 -5.99 8.08
CA GLN A 36 0.14 -5.14 8.10
C GLN A 36 1.33 -5.83 7.41
N ASP A 37 1.60 -7.09 7.74
CA ASP A 37 2.66 -7.89 7.10
C ASP A 37 2.45 -7.96 5.58
N PHE A 38 1.20 -8.08 5.14
CA PHE A 38 0.88 -8.05 3.71
C PHE A 38 1.24 -6.72 3.07
N VAL A 39 0.83 -5.59 3.65
CA VAL A 39 1.12 -4.25 3.08
C VAL A 39 2.63 -4.03 3.04
N LEU A 40 3.36 -4.44 4.07
CA LEU A 40 4.82 -4.33 4.11
C LEU A 40 5.48 -5.22 3.05
N GLN A 41 5.07 -6.49 2.90
CA GLN A 41 5.56 -7.39 1.84
C GLN A 41 5.27 -6.85 0.44
N MET A 42 4.10 -6.23 0.25
CA MET A 42 3.76 -5.59 -1.02
C MET A 42 4.69 -4.40 -1.30
N LEU A 43 5.03 -3.58 -0.30
CA LEU A 43 5.97 -2.48 -0.44
C LEU A 43 7.41 -2.96 -0.70
N GLU A 44 7.84 -4.06 -0.06
CA GLU A 44 9.14 -4.71 -0.31
C GLU A 44 9.29 -5.20 -1.75
N GLY A 45 8.17 -5.51 -2.42
CA GLY A 45 8.15 -5.84 -3.85
C GLY A 45 8.41 -4.65 -4.78
N GLU A 46 8.65 -3.45 -4.24
CA GLU A 46 8.91 -2.19 -4.96
C GLU A 46 7.97 -1.99 -6.16
N PRO A 47 6.66 -1.86 -5.92
CA PRO A 47 5.70 -1.77 -7.02
C PRO A 47 5.94 -0.50 -7.84
N ASP A 48 6.05 -0.64 -9.17
CA ASP A 48 6.33 0.43 -10.12
C ASP A 48 5.39 1.65 -10.04
N PHE A 49 4.22 1.48 -9.41
CA PHE A 49 3.21 2.54 -9.24
C PHE A 49 3.36 3.37 -7.95
N LEU A 50 4.36 3.07 -7.11
CA LEU A 50 4.65 3.81 -5.88
C LEU A 50 6.03 4.45 -5.97
N THR A 51 6.08 5.77 -5.79
CA THR A 51 7.34 6.51 -5.64
C THR A 51 7.49 6.94 -4.17
N PRO A 52 8.58 6.58 -3.47
CA PRO A 52 8.78 7.00 -2.10
C PRO A 52 8.95 8.53 -2.01
N VAL A 53 8.25 9.14 -1.05
CA VAL A 53 8.35 10.58 -0.74
C VAL A 53 9.03 10.77 0.60
N VAL A 54 8.60 10.02 1.62
CA VAL A 54 9.18 10.00 2.97
C VAL A 54 9.13 8.58 3.49
N GLU A 55 10.24 8.10 4.04
CA GLU A 55 10.27 6.84 4.79
C GLU A 55 11.03 7.02 6.09
N ASN A 56 10.42 6.58 7.18
CA ASN A 56 11.07 6.42 8.48
C ASN A 56 10.58 5.14 9.17
N GLU A 57 11.02 4.92 10.41
CA GLU A 57 10.73 3.70 11.17
C GLU A 57 9.24 3.47 11.45
N ASP A 58 8.44 4.52 11.54
CA ASP A 58 7.04 4.45 11.93
C ASP A 58 6.08 4.66 10.75
N VAL A 59 6.51 5.41 9.73
CA VAL A 59 5.67 5.91 8.64
C VAL A 59 6.39 5.83 7.31
N ALA A 60 5.66 5.40 6.28
CA ALA A 60 6.05 5.50 4.89
C ALA A 60 4.96 6.24 4.09
N LEU A 61 5.38 7.25 3.32
CA LEU A 61 4.54 8.02 2.41
C LEU A 61 5.02 7.78 0.99
N TYR A 62 4.11 7.32 0.15
CA TYR A 62 4.33 7.09 -1.27
C TYR A 62 3.45 8.02 -2.09
N ARG A 63 4.02 8.57 -3.16
CA ARG A 63 3.25 9.16 -4.25
C ARG A 63 2.82 8.03 -5.18
N MET A 64 1.53 7.97 -5.50
CA MET A 64 1.02 7.02 -6.46
C MET A 64 1.17 7.60 -7.87
N THR A 65 1.83 6.86 -8.76
CA THR A 65 1.79 7.18 -10.18
C THR A 65 0.53 6.56 -10.76
N SER A 66 -0.35 7.40 -11.29
CA SER A 66 -1.46 6.92 -12.10
C SER A 66 -0.90 6.15 -13.30
N PRO A 67 -1.44 4.97 -13.64
CA PRO A 67 -1.14 4.32 -14.90
C PRO A 67 -1.56 5.19 -16.10
#